data_AF-A0A967WKF9-F1
#
_entry.id   AF-A0A967WKF9-F1
#
_cell.length_a   1.000
_cell.length_b   1.000
_cell.length_c   1.000
_cell.angle_alpha   90.00
_cell.angle_beta   90.00
_cell.angle_gamma   90.00
#
_symmetry.space_group_name_H-M   'P 1'
#
loop_
_entity.id
_entity.type
_entity.pdbx_description
1 polymer ?
#
loop_
_entity_poly.entity_id
_entity_poly.type
_entity_poly.pdbx_seq_one_letter_code
_entity_poly.pdbx_strand_id
1 'polypeptide(L)' 'LVHHLQKLLQAGLITQQKDGASVISRANYDAMDALVDYLTGECCVDESQFEEEAA' A
#
# COMPACT_ATOMS: atom_id res chain seq x y z
N LEU A 1 -7.18 -17.06 -5.43
CA LEU A 1 -6.31 -16.75 -4.26
C LEU A 1 -4.87 -16.46 -4.65
N VAL A 2 -4.13 -17.41 -5.26
CA VAL A 2 -2.72 -17.23 -5.66
C VAL A 2 -2.50 -16.03 -6.58
N HIS A 3 -3.41 -15.82 -7.55
CA HIS A 3 -3.39 -14.66 -8.44
C HIS A 3 -3.41 -13.31 -7.68
N HIS A 4 -4.23 -13.20 -6.62
CA HIS A 4 -4.30 -11.96 -5.83
C HIS A 4 -3.02 -11.77 -5.01
N LEU A 5 -2.48 -12.84 -4.42
CA LEU A 5 -1.20 -12.78 -3.70
C LEU A 5 -0.04 -12.38 -4.62
N GLN A 6 -0.04 -12.84 -5.88
CA GLN A 6 0.97 -12.41 -6.86
C GLN A 6 0.88 -10.92 -7.17
N LYS A 7 -0.33 -10.35 -7.29
CA LYS A 7 -0.50 -8.90 -7.44
C LYS A 7 0.02 -8.13 -6.23
N LEU A 8 -0.29 -8.60 -5.03
CA LEU A 8 0.20 -7.98 -3.78
C LEU A 8 1.71 -8.09 -3.64
N LEU A 9 2.31 -9.21 -4.07
CA LEU A 9 3.75 -9.40 -4.08
C LEU A 9 4.43 -8.44 -5.08
N GLN A 10 3.87 -8.29 -6.29
CA GLN A 10 4.37 -7.35 -7.28
C GLN A 10 4.27 -5.89 -6.82
N ALA A 11 3.21 -5.57 -6.07
CA ALA A 11 3.03 -4.26 -5.44
C ALA A 11 3.90 -4.06 -4.17
N GLY A 12 4.65 -5.07 -3.73
CA GLY A 12 5.50 -5.00 -2.53
C GLY A 12 4.76 -5.00 -1.19
N LEU A 13 3.44 -5.21 -1.21
CA LEU A 13 2.58 -5.18 0.00
C LEU A 13 2.63 -6.49 0.80
N ILE A 14 3.14 -7.56 0.21
CA ILE A 14 3.42 -8.83 0.91
C ILE A 14 4.80 -9.33 0.55
N THR A 15 5.36 -10.16 1.41
CA THR A 15 6.54 -10.99 1.14
C THR A 15 6.15 -12.45 1.07
N GLN A 16 6.89 -13.24 0.30
CA GLN A 16 6.71 -14.69 0.22
C GLN A 16 8.04 -15.41 0.45
N GLN A 17 8.00 -16.44 1.28
CA GLN A 17 9.14 -17.32 1.55
C GLN A 17 8.74 -18.78 1.32
N LYS A 18 9.58 -19.55 0.64
CA LYS A 18 9.41 -21.01 0.56
C LYS A 18 9.83 -21.65 1.89
N ASP A 19 8.97 -22.51 2.40
CA ASP A 19 9.20 -23.31 3.60
C ASP A 19 8.91 -24.78 3.27
N GLY A 20 9.95 -25.50 2.86
CA GLY A 20 9.84 -26.87 2.34
C GLY A 20 8.92 -26.94 1.13
N ALA A 21 7.79 -27.66 1.28
CA ALA A 21 6.76 -27.81 0.25
C ALA A 21 5.71 -26.68 0.26
N SER A 22 5.78 -25.77 1.23
CA SER A 22 4.79 -24.71 1.43
C SER A 22 5.36 -23.33 1.06
N VAL A 23 4.46 -22.37 0.81
CA VAL A 23 4.81 -20.96 0.65
C VAL A 23 4.13 -20.16 1.75
N ILE A 24 4.93 -19.53 2.61
CA ILE A 24 4.43 -18.63 3.64
C ILE A 24 4.35 -17.24 3.04
N SER A 25 3.16 -16.64 3.08
CA SER A 25 2.92 -15.26 2.67
C SER A 25 2.75 -14.39 3.92
N ARG A 26 3.51 -13.30 4.02
CA ARG A 26 3.45 -12.36 5.15
C ARG A 26 3.12 -10.96 4.64
N ALA A 27 2.23 -10.25 5.32
CA ALA A 27 1.99 -8.83 5.02
C ALA A 27 3.25 -8.01 5.31
N ASN A 28 3.54 -7.05 4.43
CA ASN A 28 4.59 -6.07 4.64
C ASN A 28 3.94 -4.80 5.21
N TYR A 29 3.77 -4.77 6.54
CA TYR A 29 3.06 -3.67 7.20
C TYR A 29 3.76 -2.33 7.01
N ASP A 30 5.10 -2.29 7.02
CA ASP A 30 5.85 -1.06 6.78
C ASP A 30 5.48 -0.41 5.42
N ALA A 31 5.34 -1.22 4.37
CA ALA A 31 4.93 -0.73 3.06
C ALA A 31 3.44 -0.34 2.99
N MET A 32 2.58 -1.06 3.73
CA MET A 32 1.15 -0.76 3.77
C MET A 32 0.87 0.53 4.55
N ASP A 33 1.53 0.73 5.69
CA ASP A 33 1.39 1.92 6.52
C ASP A 33 1.93 3.15 5.78
N ALA A 34 3.12 3.05 5.16
CA ALA A 34 3.65 4.15 4.34
C ALA A 34 2.72 4.53 3.17
N LEU A 35 2.04 3.56 2.55
CA LEU A 35 1.05 3.82 1.50
C LEU A 35 -0.18 4.54 2.07
N VAL A 36 -0.69 4.11 3.22
CA VAL A 36 -1.85 4.75 3.87
C VAL A 36 -1.49 6.16 4.32
N ASP A 37 -0.31 6.37 4.90
CA ASP A 37 0.19 7.68 5.30
C ASP A 37 0.28 8.63 4.11
N TYR A 38 0.82 8.16 2.98
CA TYR A 38 0.85 8.94 1.75
C TYR A 38 -0.56 9.29 1.25
N LEU A 39 -1.45 8.29 1.14
CA LEU A 39 -2.79 8.51 0.62
C LEU A 39 -3.59 9.47 1.49
N THR A 40 -3.48 9.33 2.82
CA THR A 40 -4.19 10.21 3.77
C THR A 40 -3.57 11.60 3.84
N GLY A 41 -2.25 11.71 3.68
CA GLY A 41 -1.54 12.98 3.56
C GLY A 41 -1.98 13.78 2.33
N GLU A 42 -2.20 13.10 1.20
CA GLU A 42 -2.56 13.75 -0.08
C GLU A 42 -4.08 13.84 -0.34
N CYS A 43 -4.93 13.11 0.41
CA CYS A 43 -6.34 12.89 0.07
C CYS A 43 -7.17 14.17 -0.09
N CYS A 44 -6.87 15.23 0.68
CA CYS A 44 -7.63 16.47 0.71
C CYS A 44 -6.76 17.71 0.47
N VAL A 45 -5.51 17.52 0.01
CA VAL A 45 -4.56 18.63 -0.19
C VAL A 45 -5.11 19.58 -1.26
N ASP A 46 -5.55 19.03 -2.40
CA ASP A 46 -6.18 19.84 -3.46
C ASP A 46 -7.43 20.60 -2.98
N GLU A 47 -8.29 19.97 -2.17
CA GLU A 47 -9.51 20.64 -1.66
C GLU A 47 -9.19 21.89 -0.82
N SER A 48 -8.13 21.84 -0.02
CA SER A 48 -7.68 22.98 0.81
C SER A 48 -6.96 24.09 0.02
N GLN A 49 -6.42 23.78 -1.16
CA GLN A 49 -5.72 24.76 -2.00
C GLN A 49 -6.66 25.65 -2.81
N PHE A 50 -7.92 25.24 -3.00
CA PHE A 50 -8.92 26.07 -3.68
C PHE A 50 -9.46 27.24 -2.83
N GLU A 51 -9.21 27.26 -1.52
CA GLU A 51 -9.71 28.31 -0.60
C GLU A 51 -8.78 29.54 -0.53
N GLU A 52 -7.49 29.40 -0.84
CA GLU A 52 -6.50 30.49 -0.75
C GLU A 52 -6.42 31.35 -2.02
N GLU A 53 -6.80 30.82 -3.19
CA GLU A 53 -6.73 31.55 -4.48
C GLU A 53 -8.01 32.36 -4.79
N ALA A 54 -9.05 32.23 -3.95
CA ALA A 54 -10.31 32.96 -4.03
C ALA A 54 -10.47 34.09 -2.99
N ALA A 55 -9.45 34.33 -2.15
CA ALA A 55 -9.38 35.40 -1.16
C ALA A 55 -8.42 36.52 -1.59
#